data_AF-A0A7V9J8Y7-F1
#
_entry.id   AF-A0A7V9J8Y7-F1
#
_cell.length_a   1.000
_cell.length_b   1.000
_cell.length_c   1.000
_cell.angle_alpha   90.00
_cell.angle_beta   90.00
_cell.angle_gamma   90.00
#
_symmetry.space_group_name_H-M   'P 1'
#
loop_
_entity.id
_entity.type
_entity.pdbx_description
1 polymer ?
#
loop_
_entity_poly.entity_id
_entity_poly.type
_entity_poly.pdbx_seq_one_letter_code
_entity_poly.pdbx_strand_id
1 'polypeptide(L)'
;FAMPDNGFGSKANSRSFLLRVYRVRADFETAMGGTGNVEILDWITLRDPDRKVPFRIVGEGTADRLLTGGDFDIESFRVDRRGTLWFGEELGPFLLHTDATGKVLEAPFPLPDVKSPDYPPDLPAPYPGAANLGRSSGFEGMAISKDRRTLYPTLEGPVTGDDPTTRRVYEFDIRSRSYTGVRRTYRVGSPGYLVSDLTALDQHRLVALERDNGEGLAARHKRGFVVDLRRSGADGELVKREVVDLLHIADPALISPPARPGDVGIGDPFSMPYVTIESVLPVRGNRLVIVNDTNFGSRGRNPGLPDPSDFIVVRVPGLRGH
;
A
#
# COMPACT_ATOMS: atom_id res chain seq x y z
N PHE A 1 2.38 -3.58 12.97
CA PHE A 1 2.43 -4.66 11.97
C PHE A 1 2.96 -4.07 10.68
N ALA A 2 3.76 -4.83 9.95
CA ALA A 2 4.25 -4.53 8.61
C ALA A 2 3.96 -5.75 7.72
N MET A 3 3.77 -5.52 6.44
CA MET A 3 3.41 -6.56 5.48
C MET A 3 4.20 -6.28 4.20
N PRO A 4 5.03 -7.21 3.73
CA PRO A 4 5.61 -7.13 2.39
C PRO A 4 4.54 -7.45 1.34
N ASP A 5 4.80 -7.01 0.12
CA ASP A 5 4.12 -7.39 -1.13
C ASP A 5 4.26 -8.89 -1.46
N ASN A 6 4.10 -9.29 -2.73
CA ASN A 6 4.37 -10.67 -3.15
C ASN A 6 5.82 -11.14 -2.87
N GLY A 7 6.76 -10.27 -2.54
CA GLY A 7 8.14 -10.59 -2.24
C GLY A 7 9.10 -10.31 -3.39
N PHE A 8 9.36 -11.30 -4.26
CA PHE A 8 10.47 -11.23 -5.24
C PHE A 8 10.13 -10.44 -6.52
N GLY A 9 9.28 -9.42 -6.41
CA GLY A 9 8.95 -8.42 -7.44
C GLY A 9 8.10 -8.92 -8.61
N SER A 10 7.73 -10.20 -8.65
CA SER A 10 6.74 -10.70 -9.61
C SER A 10 6.13 -12.03 -9.16
N LYS A 11 4.87 -12.25 -9.53
CA LYS A 11 4.14 -13.51 -9.33
C LYS A 11 4.95 -14.77 -9.70
N ALA A 12 5.66 -14.73 -10.83
CA ALA A 12 6.41 -15.88 -11.32
C ALA A 12 7.58 -16.27 -10.40
N ASN A 13 8.27 -15.28 -9.83
CA ASN A 13 9.42 -15.49 -8.95
C ASN A 13 8.99 -15.77 -7.51
N SER A 14 7.83 -15.27 -7.10
CA SER A 14 7.36 -15.24 -5.71
C SER A 14 6.65 -16.51 -5.22
N ARG A 15 6.72 -17.61 -5.98
CA ARG A 15 6.04 -18.90 -5.65
C ARG A 15 6.51 -19.55 -4.34
N SER A 16 7.69 -19.19 -3.84
CA SER A 16 8.22 -19.69 -2.56
C SER A 16 8.13 -18.67 -1.43
N PHE A 17 7.67 -17.45 -1.72
CA PHE A 17 7.55 -16.38 -0.74
C PHE A 17 6.23 -16.52 0.02
N LEU A 18 6.29 -16.85 1.32
CA LEU A 18 5.08 -16.98 2.14
C LEU A 18 4.50 -15.61 2.47
N LEU A 19 3.23 -15.40 2.13
CA LEU A 19 2.53 -14.16 2.46
C LEU A 19 2.30 -14.08 3.97
N ARG A 20 2.75 -12.98 4.57
CA ARG A 20 2.78 -12.80 6.02
C ARG A 20 2.49 -11.37 6.44
N VAL A 21 1.99 -11.23 7.67
CA VAL A 21 1.95 -9.97 8.39
C VAL A 21 2.87 -10.06 9.60
N TYR A 22 3.88 -9.21 9.68
CA TYR A 22 4.89 -9.20 10.73
C TYR A 22 4.54 -8.21 11.84
N ARG A 23 4.61 -8.65 13.09
CA ARG A 23 4.57 -7.74 14.23
C ARG A 23 5.96 -7.13 14.39
N VAL A 24 6.10 -5.86 14.02
CA VAL A 24 7.37 -5.14 14.14
C VAL A 24 7.38 -4.17 15.32
N ARG A 25 8.55 -3.97 15.93
CA ARG A 25 8.85 -2.88 16.86
C ARG A 25 9.99 -2.05 16.28
N ALA A 26 9.71 -0.80 15.99
CA ALA A 26 10.73 0.18 15.60
C ALA A 26 11.11 1.03 16.81
N ASP A 27 12.39 1.03 17.17
CA ASP A 27 13.00 1.97 18.11
C ASP A 27 13.67 3.09 17.32
N PHE A 28 12.90 4.13 17.01
CA PHE A 28 13.36 5.21 16.13
C PHE A 28 14.51 5.99 16.73
N GLU A 29 15.55 6.21 15.93
CA GLU A 29 16.60 7.17 16.26
C GLU A 29 16.04 8.60 16.25
N THR A 30 16.42 9.40 17.25
CA THR A 30 16.01 10.80 17.39
C THR A 30 17.19 11.63 17.88
N ALA A 31 17.04 12.96 17.83
CA ALA A 31 18.00 13.89 18.44
C ALA A 31 18.27 13.64 19.94
N MET A 32 17.38 12.91 20.63
CA MET A 32 17.51 12.56 22.05
C MET A 32 17.99 11.11 22.26
N GLY A 33 18.38 10.41 21.20
CA GLY A 33 18.75 8.99 21.21
C GLY A 33 17.65 8.08 20.65
N GLY A 34 17.87 6.77 20.80
CA GLY A 34 17.14 5.69 20.13
C GLY A 34 18.10 4.87 19.28
N THR A 35 17.87 3.56 19.15
CA THR A 35 18.85 2.66 18.50
C THR A 35 18.74 2.60 16.98
N GLY A 36 17.65 3.11 16.40
CA GLY A 36 17.35 3.00 14.97
C GLY A 36 16.91 1.60 14.54
N ASN A 37 16.76 0.64 15.46
CA ASN A 37 16.51 -0.75 15.14
C ASN A 37 15.04 -1.04 14.86
N VAL A 38 14.80 -1.92 13.89
CA VAL A 38 13.49 -2.55 13.64
C VAL A 38 13.59 -4.03 13.96
N GLU A 39 12.81 -4.48 14.95
CA GLU A 39 12.74 -5.87 15.36
C GLU A 39 11.45 -6.53 14.87
N ILE A 40 11.57 -7.74 14.33
CA ILE A 40 10.43 -8.63 14.07
C ILE A 40 10.18 -9.43 15.36
N LEU A 41 8.99 -9.25 15.94
CA LEU A 41 8.58 -9.90 17.18
C LEU A 41 7.80 -11.19 16.96
N ASP A 42 6.99 -11.23 15.91
CA ASP A 42 6.07 -12.33 15.60
C ASP A 42 5.58 -12.19 14.15
N TRP A 43 4.89 -13.19 13.61
CA TRP A 43 4.25 -13.12 12.30
C TRP A 43 2.99 -13.99 12.19
N ILE A 44 2.09 -13.55 11.32
CA ILE A 44 0.90 -14.28 10.90
C ILE A 44 1.15 -14.75 9.47
N THR A 45 1.02 -16.06 9.20
CA THR A 45 1.17 -16.61 7.84
C THR A 45 -0.21 -16.84 7.23
N LEU A 46 -0.42 -16.33 6.02
CA LEU A 46 -1.68 -16.49 5.31
C LEU A 46 -1.84 -17.90 4.77
N ARG A 47 -3.05 -18.45 4.91
CA ARG A 47 -3.34 -19.85 4.57
C ARG A 47 -4.81 -20.08 4.27
N ASP A 48 -5.10 -21.06 3.43
CA ASP A 48 -6.46 -21.41 3.00
C ASP A 48 -6.83 -22.90 3.26
N PRO A 49 -6.69 -23.43 4.49
CA PRO A 49 -6.94 -24.84 4.78
C PRO A 49 -8.40 -25.27 4.49
N ASP A 50 -9.34 -24.33 4.56
CA ASP A 50 -10.77 -24.55 4.34
C ASP A 50 -11.18 -24.40 2.86
N ARG A 51 -10.20 -24.29 1.94
CA ARG A 51 -10.37 -24.25 0.47
C ARG A 51 -11.37 -23.17 0.01
N LYS A 52 -11.25 -21.96 0.55
CA LYS A 52 -12.08 -20.80 0.20
C LYS A 52 -11.61 -20.12 -1.07
N VAL A 53 -10.32 -20.19 -1.41
CA VAL A 53 -9.80 -19.64 -2.67
C VAL A 53 -10.28 -20.53 -3.83
N PRO A 54 -11.06 -20.00 -4.78
CA PRO A 54 -11.78 -20.80 -5.79
C PRO A 54 -10.95 -21.12 -7.04
N PHE A 55 -9.64 -20.91 -7.00
CA PHE A 55 -8.72 -21.22 -8.08
C PHE A 55 -7.48 -21.93 -7.53
N ARG A 56 -6.69 -22.55 -8.42
CA ARG A 56 -5.51 -23.30 -8.02
C ARG A 56 -4.44 -22.36 -7.43
N ILE A 57 -3.99 -22.70 -6.23
CA ILE A 57 -2.86 -22.02 -5.56
C ILE A 57 -1.58 -22.87 -5.62
N VAL A 58 -0.43 -22.29 -5.29
CA VAL A 58 0.86 -22.99 -5.21
C VAL A 58 0.80 -24.09 -4.14
N GLY A 59 0.26 -23.78 -2.97
CA GLY A 59 0.12 -24.69 -1.83
C GLY A 59 -0.99 -25.74 -1.95
N GLU A 60 -1.59 -25.94 -3.13
CA GLU A 60 -2.85 -26.69 -3.34
C GLU A 60 -2.86 -28.10 -2.73
N GLY A 61 -1.71 -28.79 -2.80
CA GLY A 61 -1.54 -30.18 -2.34
C GLY A 61 -1.14 -30.33 -0.87
N THR A 62 -1.06 -29.24 -0.10
CA THR A 62 -0.68 -29.26 1.32
C THR A 62 -1.91 -29.16 2.23
N ALA A 63 -1.81 -29.63 3.48
CA ALA A 63 -2.91 -29.54 4.44
C ALA A 63 -3.25 -28.09 4.79
N ASP A 64 -2.23 -27.28 5.05
CA ASP A 64 -2.43 -25.88 5.45
C ASP A 64 -2.76 -24.96 4.28
N ARG A 65 -2.42 -25.34 3.04
CA ARG A 65 -2.64 -24.50 1.85
C ARG A 65 -2.09 -23.09 2.05
N LEU A 66 -0.80 -23.02 2.43
CA LEU A 66 -0.11 -21.75 2.65
C LEU A 66 -0.16 -20.90 1.37
N LEU A 67 -0.49 -19.62 1.54
CA LEU A 67 -0.55 -18.66 0.44
C LEU A 67 0.83 -18.05 0.20
N THR A 68 1.16 -17.89 -1.07
CA THR A 68 2.46 -17.38 -1.53
C THR A 68 2.28 -16.18 -2.44
N GLY A 69 3.36 -15.44 -2.68
CA GLY A 69 3.36 -14.37 -3.68
C GLY A 69 3.15 -14.89 -5.12
N GLY A 70 3.19 -16.20 -5.34
CA GLY A 70 2.74 -16.81 -6.59
C GLY A 70 1.22 -16.88 -6.75
N ASP A 71 0.47 -16.65 -5.66
CA ASP A 71 -0.99 -16.76 -5.60
C ASP A 71 -1.66 -15.39 -5.63
N PHE A 72 -1.15 -14.47 -4.81
CA PHE A 72 -1.67 -13.12 -4.61
C PHE A 72 -0.53 -12.13 -4.45
N ASP A 73 -0.78 -10.89 -4.87
CA ASP A 73 0.10 -9.74 -4.62
C ASP A 73 -0.61 -8.78 -3.67
N ILE A 74 -0.34 -8.91 -2.37
CA ILE A 74 -1.04 -8.12 -1.34
C ILE A 74 -0.30 -6.82 -1.08
N GLU A 75 -0.92 -5.67 -1.31
CA GLU A 75 -0.22 -4.37 -1.21
C GLU A 75 -0.65 -3.55 0.01
N SER A 76 -1.83 -3.87 0.57
CA SER A 76 -2.32 -3.19 1.76
C SER A 76 -3.10 -4.13 2.65
N PHE A 77 -3.09 -3.87 3.96
CA PHE A 77 -3.97 -4.58 4.89
C PHE A 77 -4.50 -3.68 6.01
N ARG A 78 -5.69 -4.02 6.51
CA ARG A 78 -6.35 -3.31 7.61
C ARG A 78 -7.00 -4.29 8.58
N VAL A 79 -7.05 -3.90 9.85
CA VAL A 79 -7.69 -4.68 10.93
C VAL A 79 -9.07 -4.10 11.24
N ASP A 80 -10.11 -4.92 11.17
CA ASP A 80 -11.48 -4.48 11.42
C ASP A 80 -11.86 -4.43 12.92
N ARG A 81 -13.13 -4.16 13.25
CA ARG A 81 -13.60 -4.15 14.65
C ARG A 81 -13.54 -5.50 15.34
N ARG A 82 -13.56 -6.60 14.59
CA ARG A 82 -13.55 -7.97 15.10
C ARG A 82 -12.14 -8.52 15.25
N GLY A 83 -11.11 -7.75 14.88
CA GLY A 83 -9.72 -8.19 14.89
C GLY A 83 -9.35 -9.06 13.69
N THR A 84 -10.22 -9.13 12.68
CA THR A 84 -9.94 -9.85 11.43
C THR A 84 -9.20 -8.95 10.45
N LEU A 85 -8.51 -9.55 9.48
CA LEU A 85 -7.59 -8.87 8.58
C LEU A 85 -8.18 -8.82 7.17
N TRP A 86 -8.19 -7.63 6.59
CA TRP A 86 -8.58 -7.38 5.20
C TRP A 86 -7.36 -6.97 4.40
N PHE A 87 -7.20 -7.52 3.20
CA PHE A 87 -6.08 -7.22 2.30
C PHE A 87 -6.58 -6.70 0.96
N GLY A 88 -5.93 -5.68 0.42
CA GLY A 88 -6.03 -5.30 -0.99
C GLY A 88 -5.02 -6.12 -1.79
N GLU A 89 -5.45 -6.59 -2.96
CA GLU A 89 -4.64 -7.42 -3.85
C GLU A 89 -4.56 -6.82 -5.25
N GLU A 90 -3.41 -6.97 -5.89
CA GLU A 90 -3.07 -6.25 -7.10
C GLU A 90 -3.45 -6.96 -8.40
N LEU A 91 -3.26 -8.28 -8.48
CA LEU A 91 -3.29 -9.01 -9.75
C LEU A 91 -4.71 -9.19 -10.27
N GLY A 92 -5.67 -9.58 -9.43
CA GLY A 92 -7.04 -9.89 -9.85
C GLY A 92 -8.09 -8.88 -9.39
N PRO A 93 -7.71 -7.62 -9.15
CA PRO A 93 -7.94 -6.90 -7.89
C PRO A 93 -9.01 -7.48 -6.99
N PHE A 94 -8.59 -8.02 -5.86
CA PHE A 94 -9.47 -8.62 -4.85
C PHE A 94 -9.37 -7.93 -3.50
N LEU A 95 -10.44 -8.03 -2.71
CA LEU A 95 -10.31 -7.98 -1.26
C LEU A 95 -10.23 -9.39 -0.69
N LEU A 96 -9.20 -9.68 0.09
CA LEU A 96 -9.08 -10.95 0.84
C LEU A 96 -9.43 -10.71 2.30
N HIS A 97 -10.14 -11.66 2.92
CA HIS A 97 -10.53 -11.60 4.33
C HIS A 97 -10.03 -12.84 5.08
N THR A 98 -9.30 -12.61 6.17
CA THR A 98 -8.78 -13.67 7.03
C THR A 98 -9.08 -13.42 8.50
N ASP A 99 -9.09 -14.48 9.30
CA ASP A 99 -9.09 -14.33 10.76
C ASP A 99 -7.75 -13.78 11.28
N ALA A 100 -7.68 -13.52 12.59
CA ALA A 100 -6.46 -13.00 13.22
C ALA A 100 -5.26 -13.98 13.15
N THR A 101 -5.46 -15.22 12.71
CA THR A 101 -4.41 -16.24 12.50
C THR A 101 -3.95 -16.33 11.05
N GLY A 102 -4.54 -15.53 10.14
CA GLY A 102 -4.23 -15.55 8.72
C GLY A 102 -5.00 -16.60 7.92
N LYS A 103 -5.98 -17.27 8.53
CA LYS A 103 -6.81 -18.24 7.83
C LYS A 103 -7.88 -17.53 6.99
N VAL A 104 -7.92 -17.79 5.69
CA VAL A 104 -8.95 -17.25 4.78
C VAL A 104 -10.35 -17.67 5.25
N LEU A 105 -11.26 -16.71 5.33
CA LEU A 105 -12.62 -16.91 5.85
C LEU A 105 -13.64 -17.20 4.74
N GLU A 106 -13.43 -16.60 3.58
CA GLU A 106 -14.34 -16.63 2.44
C GLU A 106 -13.58 -16.43 1.13
N ALA A 107 -14.24 -16.72 0.00
CA ALA A 107 -13.66 -16.47 -1.31
C ALA A 107 -13.28 -14.99 -1.46
N PRO A 108 -12.15 -14.67 -2.13
CA PRO A 108 -11.78 -13.28 -2.39
C PRO A 108 -12.89 -12.52 -3.11
N PHE A 109 -13.08 -11.24 -2.76
CA PHE A 109 -14.11 -10.39 -3.36
C PHE A 109 -13.56 -9.67 -4.60
N PRO A 110 -13.90 -10.09 -5.83
CA PRO A 110 -13.45 -9.42 -7.05
C PRO A 110 -13.97 -8.00 -7.13
N LEU A 111 -13.14 -7.08 -7.61
CA LEU A 111 -13.57 -5.75 -7.97
C LEU A 111 -14.56 -5.82 -9.16
N PRO A 112 -15.79 -5.26 -9.04
CA PRO A 112 -16.73 -5.22 -10.16
C PRO A 112 -16.17 -4.44 -11.35
N ASP A 113 -16.49 -4.93 -12.56
CA ASP A 113 -16.20 -4.28 -13.84
C ASP A 113 -14.72 -3.98 -14.14
N VAL A 114 -13.78 -4.55 -13.37
CA VAL A 114 -12.34 -4.33 -13.52
C VAL A 114 -11.58 -5.65 -13.40
N LYS A 115 -10.63 -5.87 -14.31
CA LYS A 115 -9.68 -6.99 -14.20
C LYS A 115 -8.38 -6.66 -14.92
N SER A 116 -7.26 -7.17 -14.39
CA SER A 116 -5.97 -7.12 -15.06
C SER A 116 -5.75 -8.37 -15.94
N PRO A 117 -4.69 -8.40 -16.77
CA PRO A 117 -4.27 -9.60 -17.49
C PRO A 117 -3.90 -10.80 -16.59
N ASP A 118 -3.63 -10.58 -15.30
CA ASP A 118 -3.26 -11.62 -14.32
C ASP A 118 -4.44 -12.16 -13.51
N TYR A 119 -5.67 -11.72 -13.83
CA TYR A 119 -6.88 -12.28 -13.25
C TYR A 119 -6.92 -13.81 -13.44
N PRO A 120 -7.19 -14.60 -12.37
CA PRO A 120 -7.17 -16.06 -12.45
C PRO A 120 -8.11 -16.59 -13.56
N PRO A 121 -7.60 -17.39 -14.52
CA PRO A 121 -8.40 -17.84 -15.66
C PRO A 121 -9.52 -18.82 -15.27
N ASP A 122 -9.36 -19.52 -14.15
CA ASP A 122 -10.33 -20.49 -13.63
C ASP A 122 -11.47 -19.84 -12.85
N LEU A 123 -11.39 -18.54 -12.56
CA LEU A 123 -12.41 -17.79 -11.84
C LEU A 123 -13.33 -17.07 -12.86
N PRO A 124 -14.66 -17.07 -12.66
CA PRO A 124 -15.54 -16.24 -13.47
C PRO A 124 -15.08 -14.79 -13.46
N ALA A 125 -14.87 -14.22 -14.64
CA ALA A 125 -14.46 -12.83 -14.75
C ALA A 125 -15.58 -11.89 -14.26
N PRO A 126 -15.25 -10.75 -13.64
CA PRO A 126 -16.25 -9.80 -13.15
C PRO A 126 -17.06 -9.17 -14.29
N TYR A 127 -16.55 -9.21 -15.53
CA TYR A 127 -17.24 -8.80 -16.74
C TYR A 127 -16.68 -9.51 -17.99
N PRO A 128 -17.47 -9.62 -19.09
CA PRO A 128 -17.00 -10.18 -20.35
C PRO A 128 -16.09 -9.20 -21.12
N GLY A 129 -15.04 -9.71 -21.76
CA GLY A 129 -14.14 -8.91 -22.60
C GLY A 129 -12.68 -8.97 -22.17
N ALA A 130 -11.85 -8.14 -22.81
CA ALA A 130 -10.43 -8.02 -22.48
C ALA A 130 -10.22 -7.33 -21.12
N ALA A 131 -9.06 -7.54 -20.51
CA ALA A 131 -8.64 -6.80 -19.32
C ALA A 131 -8.63 -5.29 -19.59
N ASN A 132 -9.13 -4.51 -18.64
CA ASN A 132 -9.23 -3.05 -18.73
C ASN A 132 -8.32 -2.34 -17.72
N LEU A 133 -7.55 -3.07 -16.93
CA LEU A 133 -6.54 -2.55 -16.02
C LEU A 133 -5.14 -2.99 -16.47
N GLY A 134 -4.13 -2.18 -16.20
CA GLY A 134 -2.73 -2.56 -16.39
C GLY A 134 -2.33 -3.78 -15.54
N ARG A 135 -1.25 -4.46 -15.94
CA ARG A 135 -0.55 -5.39 -15.03
C ARG A 135 0.07 -4.57 -13.91
N SER A 136 0.05 -5.10 -12.70
CA SER A 136 0.49 -4.39 -11.51
C SER A 136 -0.07 -2.97 -11.45
N SER A 137 -1.40 -2.90 -11.32
CA SER A 137 -2.11 -1.62 -11.20
C SER A 137 -3.37 -1.75 -10.34
N GLY A 138 -3.45 -2.84 -9.56
CA GLY A 138 -4.60 -3.21 -8.74
C GLY A 138 -4.68 -2.44 -7.44
N PHE A 139 -5.17 -3.07 -6.38
CA PHE A 139 -5.30 -2.37 -5.11
C PHE A 139 -3.97 -2.22 -4.40
N GLU A 140 -3.35 -1.06 -4.58
CA GLU A 140 -2.13 -0.65 -3.87
C GLU A 140 -2.47 -0.14 -2.46
N GLY A 141 -3.21 0.98 -2.40
CA GLY A 141 -3.62 1.60 -1.14
C GLY A 141 -5.04 1.22 -0.73
N MET A 142 -5.24 0.92 0.55
CA MET A 142 -6.58 0.70 1.10
C MET A 142 -6.74 1.34 2.46
N ALA A 143 -7.60 2.34 2.62
CA ALA A 143 -7.93 2.82 3.97
C ALA A 143 -9.06 2.00 4.61
N ILE A 144 -9.16 2.05 5.94
CA ILE A 144 -10.36 1.65 6.68
C ILE A 144 -10.90 2.86 7.43
N SER A 145 -12.21 3.09 7.38
CA SER A 145 -12.86 4.18 8.12
C SER A 145 -12.50 4.12 9.62
N LYS A 146 -12.47 5.27 10.32
CA LYS A 146 -12.11 5.27 11.75
C LYS A 146 -13.02 4.42 12.61
N ASP A 147 -14.28 4.36 12.22
CA ASP A 147 -15.21 3.50 12.90
C ASP A 147 -14.91 2.02 12.57
N ARG A 148 -14.27 1.68 11.44
CA ARG A 148 -13.92 0.33 10.95
C ARG A 148 -15.11 -0.45 10.41
N ARG A 149 -15.92 0.22 9.61
CA ARG A 149 -17.13 -0.32 8.95
C ARG A 149 -16.98 -0.36 7.44
N THR A 150 -16.15 0.52 6.89
CA THR A 150 -15.97 0.70 5.45
C THR A 150 -14.49 0.63 5.10
N LEU A 151 -14.16 -0.11 4.05
CA LEU A 151 -12.85 -0.07 3.40
C LEU A 151 -12.91 0.87 2.20
N TYR A 152 -11.78 1.50 1.91
CA TYR A 152 -11.56 2.38 0.76
C TYR A 152 -10.38 1.88 -0.08
N PRO A 153 -10.51 0.73 -0.76
CA PRO A 153 -9.45 0.23 -1.64
C PRO A 153 -9.35 1.12 -2.89
N THR A 154 -8.11 1.39 -3.31
CA THR A 154 -7.76 2.36 -4.34
C THR A 154 -6.86 1.69 -5.36
N LEU A 155 -7.20 1.85 -6.64
CA LEU A 155 -6.35 1.35 -7.71
C LEU A 155 -5.06 2.17 -7.83
N GLU A 156 -3.94 1.49 -8.03
CA GLU A 156 -2.63 2.12 -8.26
C GLU A 156 -2.62 2.92 -9.56
N GLY A 157 -3.22 2.34 -10.62
CA GLY A 157 -3.24 2.82 -12.00
C GLY A 157 -4.64 3.18 -12.53
N PRO A 158 -4.74 3.73 -13.76
CA PRO A 158 -6.00 4.08 -14.37
C PRO A 158 -6.69 2.87 -15.01
N VAL A 159 -8.02 2.88 -15.04
CA VAL A 159 -8.79 1.91 -15.83
C VAL A 159 -8.95 2.43 -17.26
N THR A 160 -8.87 1.54 -18.24
CA THR A 160 -9.06 1.85 -19.67
C THR A 160 -10.37 2.61 -19.88
N GLY A 161 -10.29 3.75 -20.56
CA GLY A 161 -11.41 4.66 -20.81
C GLY A 161 -11.54 5.78 -19.79
N ASP A 162 -10.89 5.69 -18.63
CA ASP A 162 -10.73 6.85 -17.74
C ASP A 162 -9.67 7.82 -18.28
N ASP A 163 -9.69 9.03 -17.77
CA ASP A 163 -8.54 9.93 -17.89
C ASP A 163 -7.29 9.29 -17.26
N PRO A 164 -6.12 9.32 -17.91
CA PRO A 164 -4.89 8.69 -17.41
C PRO A 164 -4.43 9.15 -16.02
N THR A 165 -4.90 10.32 -15.55
CA THR A 165 -4.63 10.85 -14.20
C THR A 165 -5.61 10.35 -13.13
N THR A 166 -6.61 9.54 -13.50
CA THR A 166 -7.62 9.04 -12.58
C THR A 166 -7.15 7.76 -11.90
N ARG A 167 -7.31 7.72 -10.57
CA ARG A 167 -7.27 6.52 -9.73
C ARG A 167 -8.64 6.35 -9.07
N ARG A 168 -9.24 5.17 -9.22
CA ARG A 168 -10.57 4.89 -8.67
C ARG A 168 -10.43 4.45 -7.22
N VAL A 169 -11.18 5.12 -6.33
CA VAL A 169 -11.35 4.74 -4.92
C VAL A 169 -12.74 4.16 -4.74
N TYR A 170 -12.82 2.94 -4.23
CA TYR A 170 -14.09 2.23 -4.04
C TYR A 170 -14.52 2.26 -2.58
N GLU A 171 -15.80 2.01 -2.31
CA GLU A 171 -16.29 1.77 -0.96
C GLU A 171 -16.79 0.34 -0.82
N PHE A 172 -16.28 -0.36 0.21
CA PHE A 172 -16.71 -1.71 0.56
C PHE A 172 -17.24 -1.73 2.00
N ASP A 173 -18.48 -2.17 2.18
CA ASP A 173 -19.08 -2.32 3.51
C ASP A 173 -18.71 -3.69 4.11
N ILE A 174 -18.05 -3.66 5.27
CA ILE A 174 -17.52 -4.86 5.94
C ILE A 174 -18.67 -5.72 6.49
N ARG A 175 -19.81 -5.12 6.85
CA ARG A 175 -20.92 -5.84 7.47
C ARG A 175 -21.71 -6.64 6.44
N SER A 176 -22.05 -6.03 5.31
CA SER A 176 -22.72 -6.71 4.19
C SER A 176 -21.74 -7.48 3.32
N ARG A 177 -20.44 -7.22 3.44
CA ARG A 177 -19.35 -7.85 2.67
C ARG A 177 -19.55 -7.62 1.17
N SER A 178 -19.79 -6.37 0.81
CA SER A 178 -20.08 -5.99 -0.56
C SER A 178 -19.57 -4.59 -0.88
N TYR A 179 -19.16 -4.38 -2.12
CA TYR A 179 -19.00 -3.03 -2.67
C TYR A 179 -20.34 -2.30 -2.64
N THR A 180 -20.33 -1.04 -2.24
CA THR A 180 -21.56 -0.24 -2.09
C THR A 180 -22.05 0.34 -3.42
N GLY A 181 -21.24 0.24 -4.47
CA GLY A 181 -21.44 0.93 -5.74
C GLY A 181 -20.92 2.37 -5.74
N VAL A 182 -20.53 2.92 -4.58
CA VAL A 182 -19.88 4.23 -4.52
C VAL A 182 -18.45 4.10 -5.04
N ARG A 183 -18.14 4.93 -6.03
CA ARG A 183 -16.82 5.10 -6.62
C ARG A 183 -16.47 6.58 -6.61
N ARG A 184 -15.26 6.90 -6.14
CA ARG A 184 -14.71 8.26 -6.09
C ARG A 184 -13.47 8.35 -6.96
N THR A 185 -13.17 9.54 -7.44
CA THR A 185 -12.01 9.80 -8.29
C THR A 185 -10.91 10.46 -7.47
N TYR A 186 -9.73 9.84 -7.38
CA TYR A 186 -8.51 10.49 -6.93
C TYR A 186 -7.70 10.89 -8.18
N ARG A 187 -7.42 12.18 -8.36
CA ARG A 187 -6.56 12.65 -9.46
C ARG A 187 -5.11 12.73 -9.01
N VAL A 188 -4.22 12.05 -9.73
CA VAL A 188 -2.76 12.24 -9.59
C VAL A 188 -2.30 13.46 -10.41
N GLY A 189 -1.13 14.02 -10.06
CA GLY A 189 -0.61 15.22 -10.72
C GLY A 189 -0.13 15.02 -12.16
N SER A 190 0.14 13.77 -12.56
CA SER A 190 0.60 13.38 -13.89
C SER A 190 0.16 11.95 -14.20
N PRO A 191 -0.10 11.58 -15.48
CA PRO A 191 -0.49 10.21 -15.85
C PRO A 191 0.45 9.11 -15.35
N GLY A 192 1.75 9.42 -15.24
CA GLY A 192 2.79 8.48 -14.78
C GLY A 192 2.97 8.42 -13.27
N TYR A 193 2.15 9.12 -12.47
CA TYR A 193 2.19 9.05 -11.02
C TYR A 193 1.20 8.00 -10.50
N LEU A 194 1.55 7.39 -9.38
CA LEU A 194 0.87 6.23 -8.82
C LEU A 194 0.57 6.50 -7.35
N VAL A 195 -0.55 5.98 -6.85
CA VAL A 195 -0.94 6.09 -5.44
C VAL A 195 -0.38 4.89 -4.71
N SER A 196 0.60 5.10 -3.82
CA SER A 196 1.38 4.01 -3.22
C SER A 196 0.90 3.54 -1.84
N ASP A 197 0.09 4.32 -1.12
CA ASP A 197 -0.70 3.84 0.03
C ASP A 197 -1.80 4.86 0.38
N LEU A 198 -2.81 4.41 1.13
CA LEU A 198 -3.92 5.22 1.61
C LEU A 198 -4.37 4.79 3.02
N THR A 199 -4.33 5.71 3.99
CA THR A 199 -4.72 5.43 5.39
C THR A 199 -5.63 6.50 5.98
N ALA A 200 -6.60 6.13 6.82
CA ALA A 200 -7.47 7.10 7.48
C ALA A 200 -6.75 7.98 8.51
N LEU A 201 -6.77 9.30 8.30
CA LEU A 201 -6.27 10.31 9.23
C LEU A 201 -7.24 10.51 10.40
N ASP A 202 -8.53 10.63 10.09
CA ASP A 202 -9.67 10.79 10.99
C ASP A 202 -10.98 10.31 10.34
N GLN A 203 -12.14 10.69 10.88
CA GLN A 203 -13.45 10.22 10.41
C GLN A 203 -13.77 10.60 8.97
N HIS A 204 -13.19 11.69 8.47
CA HIS A 204 -13.54 12.24 7.16
C HIS A 204 -12.34 12.40 6.24
N ARG A 205 -11.12 12.29 6.76
CA ARG A 205 -9.91 12.52 5.99
C ARG A 205 -9.04 11.29 5.91
N LEU A 206 -8.46 11.09 4.73
CA LEU A 206 -7.44 10.09 4.44
C LEU A 206 -6.09 10.77 4.20
N VAL A 207 -5.00 10.02 4.37
CA VAL A 207 -3.66 10.39 3.91
C VAL A 207 -3.29 9.43 2.80
N ALA A 208 -2.93 9.97 1.64
CA ALA A 208 -2.43 9.23 0.49
C ALA A 208 -0.94 9.52 0.31
N LEU A 209 -0.19 8.53 -0.19
CA LEU A 209 1.11 8.76 -0.80
C LEU A 209 0.97 8.67 -2.32
N GLU A 210 1.71 9.54 -3.02
CA GLU A 210 1.78 9.57 -4.47
C GLU A 210 3.25 9.64 -4.89
N ARG A 211 3.59 8.85 -5.91
CA ARG A 211 4.97 8.73 -6.39
C ARG A 211 5.08 8.63 -7.91
N ASP A 212 6.21 9.09 -8.45
CA ASP A 212 6.70 8.69 -9.77
C ASP A 212 7.52 7.38 -9.68
N ASN A 213 7.87 6.80 -10.82
CA ASN A 213 8.71 5.59 -10.87
C ASN A 213 10.22 5.88 -10.86
N GLY A 214 10.63 7.15 -10.74
CA GLY A 214 12.03 7.51 -10.60
C GLY A 214 12.57 7.23 -9.20
N GLU A 215 13.85 6.85 -9.11
CA GLU A 215 14.62 6.72 -7.86
C GLU A 215 15.93 7.51 -7.91
N GLY A 216 16.58 7.66 -6.76
CA GLY A 216 17.82 8.41 -6.60
C GLY A 216 17.72 9.81 -7.17
N LEU A 217 18.73 10.21 -7.95
CA LEU A 217 18.76 11.52 -8.62
C LEU A 217 17.73 11.65 -9.76
N ALA A 218 17.03 10.57 -10.14
CA ALA A 218 15.97 10.59 -11.13
C ALA A 218 14.57 10.73 -10.50
N ALA A 219 14.42 10.56 -9.18
CA ALA A 219 13.14 10.78 -8.50
C ALA A 219 12.68 12.24 -8.64
N ARG A 220 11.41 12.45 -9.00
CA ARG A 220 10.84 13.81 -9.19
C ARG A 220 9.60 14.06 -8.35
N HIS A 221 8.87 13.01 -7.95
CA HIS A 221 7.63 13.17 -7.22
C HIS A 221 7.49 12.09 -6.17
N LYS A 222 7.58 12.45 -4.89
CA LYS A 222 7.31 11.59 -3.74
C LYS A 222 6.59 12.41 -2.69
N ARG A 223 5.25 12.37 -2.66
CA ARG A 223 4.46 13.35 -1.89
C ARG A 223 3.34 12.71 -1.11
N GLY A 224 3.03 13.30 0.03
CA GLY A 224 1.86 12.94 0.82
C GLY A 224 0.75 13.97 0.67
N PHE A 225 -0.48 13.49 0.59
CA PHE A 225 -1.68 14.31 0.44
C PHE A 225 -2.71 13.97 1.52
N VAL A 226 -3.42 14.98 2.02
CA VAL A 226 -4.64 14.78 2.80
C VAL A 226 -5.84 14.93 1.88
N VAL A 227 -6.74 13.96 1.94
CA VAL A 227 -7.95 13.87 1.11
C VAL A 227 -9.18 13.98 2.00
N ASP A 228 -10.14 14.86 1.71
CA ASP A 228 -11.39 15.00 2.48
C ASP A 228 -12.56 14.31 1.76
N LEU A 229 -13.09 13.24 2.36
CA LEU A 229 -14.18 12.42 1.81
C LEU A 229 -15.52 13.16 1.71
N ARG A 230 -15.67 14.30 2.39
CA ARG A 230 -16.89 15.12 2.35
C ARG A 230 -16.87 16.14 1.22
N ARG A 231 -15.70 16.37 0.62
CA ARG A 231 -15.52 17.37 -0.43
C ARG A 231 -15.35 16.65 -1.76
N SER A 232 -16.29 16.89 -2.65
CA SER A 232 -16.16 16.52 -4.05
C SER A 232 -15.99 17.77 -4.90
N GLY A 233 -15.01 17.75 -5.80
CA GLY A 233 -14.88 18.68 -6.90
C GLY A 233 -15.90 18.38 -8.00
N ALA A 234 -15.65 18.90 -9.20
CA ALA A 234 -16.44 18.52 -10.37
C ALA A 234 -16.41 16.98 -10.57
N ASP A 235 -17.53 16.42 -11.02
CA ASP A 235 -17.66 14.99 -11.35
C ASP A 235 -17.33 14.00 -10.20
N GLY A 236 -17.43 14.43 -8.94
CA GLY A 236 -17.23 13.54 -7.78
C GLY A 236 -15.77 13.35 -7.36
N GLU A 237 -14.84 14.13 -7.91
CA GLU A 237 -13.41 14.06 -7.58
C GLU A 237 -13.12 14.40 -6.12
N LEU A 238 -12.28 13.62 -5.47
CA LEU A 238 -11.80 13.88 -4.12
C LEU A 238 -10.88 15.11 -4.08
N VAL A 239 -11.23 16.09 -3.25
CA VAL A 239 -10.35 17.24 -3.00
C VAL A 239 -9.18 16.81 -2.13
N LYS A 240 -7.95 17.00 -2.64
CA LYS A 240 -6.71 16.71 -1.92
C LYS A 240 -5.86 17.95 -1.70
N ARG A 241 -5.08 17.94 -0.61
CA ARG A 241 -4.11 18.98 -0.26
C ARG A 241 -2.78 18.33 0.02
N GLU A 242 -1.72 18.81 -0.64
CA GLU A 242 -0.36 18.36 -0.34
C GLU A 242 0.02 18.71 1.10
N VAL A 243 0.66 17.77 1.79
CA VAL A 243 1.08 17.95 3.19
C VAL A 243 2.56 17.70 3.41
N VAL A 244 3.21 16.89 2.59
CA VAL A 244 4.65 16.59 2.72
C VAL A 244 5.27 16.29 1.36
N ASP A 245 6.45 16.84 1.11
CA ASP A 245 7.34 16.44 0.02
C ASP A 245 8.46 15.55 0.60
N LEU A 246 8.45 14.28 0.24
CA LEU A 246 9.38 13.28 0.75
C LEU A 246 10.76 13.37 0.10
N LEU A 247 10.92 14.19 -0.95
CA LEU A 247 12.24 14.53 -1.47
C LEU A 247 12.89 15.70 -0.70
N HIS A 248 12.13 16.41 0.14
CA HIS A 248 12.58 17.60 0.87
C HIS A 248 12.06 17.63 2.32
N ILE A 249 12.51 16.68 3.13
CA ILE A 249 12.14 16.54 4.54
C ILE A 249 13.16 17.30 5.40
N ALA A 250 12.70 18.18 6.29
CA ALA A 250 13.59 18.88 7.21
C ALA A 250 14.22 17.90 8.23
N ASP A 251 15.54 17.92 8.36
CA ASP A 251 16.32 17.17 9.36
C ASP A 251 17.28 18.10 10.13
N PRO A 252 16.75 19.12 10.84
CA PRO A 252 17.58 20.15 11.46
C PRO A 252 18.44 19.63 12.62
N ALA A 253 18.13 18.43 13.12
CA ALA A 253 18.90 17.77 14.16
C ALA A 253 19.97 16.83 13.59
N LEU A 254 20.06 16.70 12.27
CA LEU A 254 20.99 15.82 11.57
C LEU A 254 20.92 14.39 12.14
N ILE A 255 19.72 13.81 12.12
CA ILE A 255 19.46 12.42 12.55
C ILE A 255 19.94 11.43 11.47
N SER A 256 19.81 11.80 10.19
CA SER A 256 20.14 10.92 9.06
C SER A 256 21.63 10.67 8.77
N PRO A 257 22.59 11.55 9.12
CA PRO A 257 24.02 11.26 8.99
C PRO A 257 24.53 10.19 9.98
N PRO A 258 25.68 9.54 9.72
CA PRO A 258 26.58 9.77 8.59
C PRO A 258 26.10 9.10 7.29
N ALA A 259 26.40 9.75 6.16
CA ALA A 259 26.21 9.14 4.83
C ALA A 259 27.33 8.15 4.50
N ARG A 260 27.01 7.08 3.75
CA ARG A 260 28.00 6.22 3.10
C ARG A 260 28.44 6.84 1.76
N PRO A 261 29.63 6.49 1.23
CA PRO A 261 30.03 6.92 -0.11
C PRO A 261 28.96 6.56 -1.16
N GLY A 262 28.51 7.57 -1.91
CA GLY A 262 27.48 7.43 -2.94
C GLY A 262 26.03 7.56 -2.45
N ASP A 263 25.78 7.66 -1.13
CA ASP A 263 24.43 7.95 -0.63
C ASP A 263 23.97 9.35 -1.08
N VAL A 264 22.70 9.47 -1.47
CA VAL A 264 22.05 10.74 -1.81
C VAL A 264 20.95 11.07 -0.80
N GLY A 265 20.64 12.35 -0.59
CA GLY A 265 19.50 12.78 0.23
C GLY A 265 19.65 12.54 1.74
N ILE A 266 20.88 12.57 2.26
CA ILE A 266 21.21 12.51 3.69
C ILE A 266 21.58 13.91 4.19
N GLY A 267 21.18 14.29 5.40
CA GLY A 267 21.38 15.62 5.98
C GLY A 267 20.10 16.45 5.97
N ASP A 268 20.23 17.78 5.96
CA ASP A 268 19.10 18.72 5.93
C ASP A 268 19.09 19.50 4.60
N PRO A 269 18.14 19.23 3.67
CA PRO A 269 17.02 18.31 3.82
C PRO A 269 17.40 16.83 3.64
N PHE A 270 16.66 15.97 4.32
CA PHE A 270 16.63 14.53 4.11
C PHE A 270 15.63 14.21 2.98
N SER A 271 15.92 13.17 2.20
CA SER A 271 15.04 12.70 1.12
C SER A 271 14.78 11.21 1.28
N MET A 272 13.61 10.73 0.83
CA MET A 272 13.33 9.32 0.53
C MET A 272 13.28 9.14 -0.99
N PRO A 273 14.41 8.96 -1.67
CA PRO A 273 14.47 8.92 -3.14
C PRO A 273 14.20 7.52 -3.70
N TYR A 274 13.28 6.77 -3.10
CA TYR A 274 13.03 5.36 -3.41
C TYR A 274 11.94 5.18 -4.46
N VAL A 275 11.97 4.14 -5.31
CA VAL A 275 10.85 3.86 -6.23
C VAL A 275 9.54 3.65 -5.46
N THR A 276 9.60 2.94 -4.35
CA THR A 276 8.50 2.19 -3.73
C THR A 276 8.26 2.63 -2.28
N ILE A 277 7.88 3.89 -2.10
CA ILE A 277 7.42 4.41 -0.80
C ILE A 277 5.95 4.02 -0.59
N GLU A 278 5.72 2.86 -0.01
CA GLU A 278 4.43 2.13 -0.09
C GLU A 278 3.74 1.95 1.27
N SER A 279 4.05 2.82 2.23
CA SER A 279 3.36 2.78 3.51
C SER A 279 3.30 4.15 4.17
N VAL A 280 2.10 4.53 4.60
CA VAL A 280 1.85 5.70 5.44
C VAL A 280 0.94 5.36 6.61
N LEU A 281 1.42 5.66 7.81
CA LEU A 281 0.64 5.49 9.04
C LEU A 281 0.60 6.79 9.84
N PRO A 282 -0.57 7.47 9.93
CA PRO A 282 -0.75 8.59 10.83
C PRO A 282 -0.63 8.17 12.29
N VAL A 283 0.30 8.78 13.02
CA VAL A 283 0.50 8.55 14.45
C VAL A 283 0.13 9.80 15.27
N ARG A 284 0.39 9.79 16.58
CA ARG A 284 -0.03 10.86 17.49
C ARG A 284 0.49 12.23 17.04
N GLY A 285 -0.42 13.20 17.00
CA GLY A 285 -0.16 14.59 16.64
C GLY A 285 -0.17 14.80 15.13
N ASN A 286 0.79 15.58 14.66
CA ASN A 286 1.02 15.92 13.25
C ASN A 286 2.21 15.12 12.71
N ARG A 287 2.15 13.79 12.83
CA ARG A 287 3.25 12.90 12.44
C ARG A 287 2.75 11.74 11.61
N LEU A 288 3.57 11.36 10.63
CA LEU A 288 3.37 10.20 9.78
C LEU A 288 4.57 9.27 9.97
N VAL A 289 4.31 7.97 10.12
CA VAL A 289 5.32 6.95 9.84
C VAL A 289 5.27 6.67 8.34
N ILE A 290 6.43 6.61 7.70
CA ILE A 290 6.56 6.29 6.29
C ILE A 290 7.60 5.19 6.14
N VAL A 291 7.31 4.20 5.30
CA VAL A 291 8.19 3.06 5.07
C VAL A 291 8.47 2.88 3.59
N ASN A 292 9.72 2.54 3.27
CA ASN A 292 10.15 2.11 1.95
C ASN A 292 9.98 0.59 1.80
N ASP A 293 9.25 0.14 0.79
CA ASP A 293 9.41 -1.21 0.25
C ASP A 293 10.63 -1.21 -0.66
N THR A 294 11.44 -2.26 -0.61
CA THR A 294 12.72 -2.31 -1.35
C THR A 294 12.61 -3.12 -2.63
N ASN A 295 11.51 -3.85 -2.83
CA ASN A 295 11.28 -4.79 -3.92
C ASN A 295 12.47 -5.76 -4.13
N PHE A 296 13.22 -6.06 -3.06
CA PHE A 296 14.44 -6.85 -3.07
C PHE A 296 15.49 -6.42 -4.11
N GLY A 297 15.66 -5.10 -4.34
CA GLY A 297 16.69 -4.65 -5.27
C GLY A 297 16.75 -3.16 -5.61
N SER A 298 15.82 -2.33 -5.10
CA SER A 298 15.84 -0.88 -5.28
C SER A 298 17.16 -0.26 -4.82
N ARG A 299 17.56 0.84 -5.46
CA ARG A 299 18.87 1.49 -5.24
C ARG A 299 18.75 3.02 -5.18
N GLY A 300 17.63 3.49 -4.66
CA GLY A 300 17.30 4.90 -4.61
C GLY A 300 18.24 5.69 -3.70
N ARG A 301 18.62 5.14 -2.54
CA ARG A 301 19.56 5.83 -1.63
C ARG A 301 20.96 5.84 -2.19
N ASN A 302 21.40 4.73 -2.77
CA ASN A 302 22.77 4.53 -3.21
C ASN A 302 22.80 3.67 -4.46
N PRO A 303 23.31 4.16 -5.60
CA PRO A 303 23.31 3.39 -6.85
C PRO A 303 24.17 2.11 -6.80
N GLY A 304 25.10 2.04 -5.83
CA GLY A 304 25.99 0.89 -5.64
C GLY A 304 25.51 -0.14 -4.62
N LEU A 305 24.43 0.13 -3.87
CA LEU A 305 23.97 -0.75 -2.78
C LEU A 305 22.44 -0.94 -2.85
N PRO A 306 21.91 -2.12 -2.47
CA PRO A 306 20.48 -2.27 -2.29
C PRO A 306 19.98 -1.38 -1.16
N ASP A 307 18.79 -0.83 -1.33
CA ASP A 307 18.11 -0.05 -0.30
C ASP A 307 17.73 -0.95 0.89
N PRO A 308 17.89 -0.46 2.13
CA PRO A 308 17.19 -1.04 3.27
C PRO A 308 15.70 -0.65 3.26
N SER A 309 14.87 -1.40 3.98
CA SER A 309 13.54 -0.94 4.34
C SER A 309 13.67 0.17 5.38
N ASP A 310 13.66 1.42 4.91
CA ASP A 310 13.72 2.60 5.78
C ASP A 310 12.38 2.87 6.45
N PHE A 311 12.40 3.02 7.78
CA PHE A 311 11.27 3.45 8.58
C PHE A 311 11.55 4.83 9.14
N ILE A 312 10.78 5.84 8.74
CA ILE A 312 10.94 7.20 9.26
C ILE A 312 9.68 7.71 9.95
N VAL A 313 9.85 8.66 10.87
CA VAL A 313 8.76 9.45 11.43
C VAL A 313 8.93 10.90 11.01
N VAL A 314 8.04 11.38 10.14
CA VAL A 314 8.06 12.77 9.68
C VAL A 314 7.06 13.59 10.46
N ARG A 315 7.48 14.77 10.93
CA ARG A 315 6.56 15.80 11.42
C ARG A 315 6.02 16.58 10.23
N VAL A 316 4.70 16.67 10.14
CA VAL A 316 3.98 17.27 9.02
C VAL A 316 3.12 18.43 9.52
N PRO A 317 3.66 19.66 9.59
CA PRO A 317 2.88 20.84 9.96
C PRO A 317 1.61 20.96 9.11
N GLY A 318 0.47 21.25 9.74
CA GLY A 318 -0.79 21.36 9.02
C GLY A 318 -1.40 20.03 8.55
N LEU A 319 -0.86 18.86 8.94
CA LEU A 319 -1.45 17.55 8.61
C LEU A 319 -2.95 17.50 8.92
N ARG A 320 -3.34 18.02 10.08
CA ARG A 320 -4.74 18.06 10.54
C ARG A 320 -5.43 19.40 10.29
N GLY A 321 -4.77 20.35 9.62
CA GLY A 321 -5.35 21.63 9.22
C GLY A 321 -6.45 21.48 8.17
N HIS A 322 -7.31 22.49 8.08
CA HIS A 322 -8.39 22.59 7.08
C HIS A 322 -7.92 23.36 5.86
#